data_AF-A0A8X6NAV3-F1
#
_entry.id   AF-A0A8X6NAV3-F1
#
_cell.length_a   1.000
_cell.length_b   1.000
_cell.length_c   1.000
_cell.angle_alpha   90.00
_cell.angle_beta   90.00
_cell.angle_gamma   90.00
#
_symmetry.space_group_name_H-M   'P 1'
#
loop_
_entity.id
_entity.type
_entity.pdbx_description
1 polymer ?
#
loop_
_entity_poly.entity_id
_entity_poly.type
_entity_poly.pdbx_seq_one_letter_code
_entity_poly.pdbx_strand_id
1 'polypeptide(L)'
;MDFTQSLSEWAKDKPLSILQLDPADRAVLKIADERDAIQKKTFTKWLNKHLKKVNRHVDDLFEDLRDGHNLISLLEVLSGELLPRERGRMRFHQLQNVQVALDFLKNRNIRLVNIRPEDIVDGNPKLTLGLIWTIILHFQVCSLYFTVICAILRKLFIFDYLNGVNSTKNSPVCSN
;
A
#
# COMPACT_ATOMS: atom_id res chain seq x y z
N MET A 1 17.62 -20.37 37.56
CA MET A 1 18.05 -20.45 36.15
C MET A 1 18.93 -19.25 35.89
N ASP A 2 20.21 -19.51 35.64
CA ASP A 2 21.25 -18.50 35.58
C ASP A 2 21.21 -17.77 34.23
N PHE A 3 21.08 -16.43 34.28
CA PHE A 3 20.97 -15.56 33.12
C PHE A 3 22.25 -15.55 32.26
N THR A 4 23.38 -15.91 32.87
CA THR A 4 24.69 -15.98 32.21
C THR A 4 24.79 -17.14 31.22
N GLN A 5 24.11 -18.26 31.50
CA GLN A 5 24.13 -19.45 30.66
C GLN A 5 23.36 -19.21 29.34
N SER A 6 22.23 -18.52 29.41
CA SER A 6 21.38 -18.14 28.27
C SER A 6 22.07 -17.18 27.28
N LEU A 7 22.85 -16.23 27.78
CA LEU A 7 23.63 -15.30 26.94
C LEU A 7 24.75 -16.02 26.16
N SER A 8 25.37 -17.04 26.78
CA SER A 8 26.43 -17.82 26.14
C SER A 8 25.92 -18.76 25.05
N GLU A 9 24.69 -19.25 25.18
CA GLU A 9 24.04 -20.11 24.19
C GLU A 9 23.51 -19.27 23.01
N TRP A 10 22.94 -18.09 23.29
CA TRP A 10 22.47 -17.15 22.27
C TRP A 10 23.60 -16.58 21.37
N ALA A 11 24.83 -16.54 21.87
CA ALA A 11 25.98 -16.01 21.13
C ALA A 11 26.55 -16.97 20.09
N LYS A 12 26.27 -18.28 20.17
CA LYS A 12 26.91 -19.32 19.36
C LYS A 12 26.37 -19.40 17.93
N ASP A 13 25.13 -18.97 17.70
CA ASP A 13 24.43 -19.11 16.40
C ASP A 13 24.48 -17.86 15.52
N LYS A 14 25.17 -16.80 15.97
CA LYS A 14 25.24 -15.55 15.21
C LYS A 14 26.46 -15.52 14.29
N PRO A 15 26.31 -15.09 13.03
CA PRO A 15 27.44 -14.93 12.12
C PRO A 15 28.49 -13.98 12.73
N LEU A 16 29.78 -14.34 12.62
CA LEU A 16 30.92 -13.69 13.30
C LEU A 16 30.97 -12.15 13.16
N SER A 17 30.34 -11.59 12.13
CA SER A 17 30.26 -10.14 11.89
C SER A 17 29.45 -9.38 12.95
N ILE A 18 28.44 -9.99 13.58
CA ILE A 18 27.56 -9.31 14.55
C ILE A 18 28.22 -9.16 15.93
N LEU A 19 29.19 -10.01 16.27
CA LEU A 19 29.89 -9.99 17.55
C LEU A 19 31.06 -8.99 17.60
N GLN A 20 31.53 -8.51 16.44
CA GLN A 20 32.58 -7.49 16.33
C GLN A 20 32.06 -6.04 16.37
N LEU A 21 30.75 -5.85 16.35
CA LEU A 21 30.13 -4.52 16.41
C LEU A 21 30.18 -3.95 17.82
N ASP A 22 30.51 -2.67 17.92
CA ASP A 22 30.51 -1.99 19.20
C ASP A 22 29.07 -1.96 19.78
N PRO A 23 28.91 -1.69 21.10
CA PRO A 23 27.58 -1.65 21.70
C PRO A 23 26.62 -0.64 21.07
N ALA A 24 27.14 0.44 20.45
CA ALA A 24 26.32 1.47 19.81
C ALA A 24 25.80 0.98 18.45
N ASP A 25 26.65 0.36 17.63
CA ASP A 25 26.29 -0.25 16.35
C ASP A 25 25.23 -1.34 16.52
N ARG A 26 25.35 -2.16 17.57
CA ARG A 26 24.33 -3.17 17.92
C ARG A 26 23.00 -2.56 18.35
N ALA A 27 23.01 -1.45 19.08
CA ALA A 27 21.80 -0.74 19.47
C ALA A 27 21.12 -0.09 18.25
N VAL A 28 21.90 0.51 17.35
CA VAL A 28 21.42 1.11 16.10
C VAL A 28 20.75 0.06 15.20
N LEU A 29 21.35 -1.12 15.05
CA LEU A 29 20.77 -2.22 14.28
C LEU A 29 19.43 -2.69 14.86
N LYS A 30 19.34 -2.88 16.19
CA LYS A 30 18.08 -3.25 16.85
C LYS A 30 16.98 -2.21 16.62
N ILE A 31 17.30 -0.93 16.74
CA ILE A 31 16.35 0.16 16.50
C ILE A 31 15.89 0.17 15.03
N ALA A 32 16.78 -0.10 14.09
CA ALA A 32 16.43 -0.20 12.68
C ALA A 32 15.46 -1.37 12.43
N ASP A 33 15.75 -2.56 12.97
CA ASP A 33 14.90 -3.75 12.84
C ASP A 33 13.50 -3.53 13.43
N GLU A 34 13.41 -2.88 14.60
CA GLU A 34 12.13 -2.54 15.22
C GLU A 34 11.30 -1.58 14.36
N ARG A 35 11.95 -0.56 13.79
CA ARG A 35 11.28 0.42 12.91
C ARG A 35 10.78 -0.25 11.63
N ASP A 36 11.57 -1.13 11.03
CA ASP A 36 11.20 -1.86 9.81
C ASP A 36 10.04 -2.84 10.09
N ALA A 37 10.03 -3.49 11.25
CA ALA A 37 8.91 -4.34 11.68
C ALA A 37 7.61 -3.55 11.88
N ILE A 38 7.69 -2.37 12.50
CA ILE A 38 6.54 -1.47 12.67
C ILE A 38 6.03 -0.99 11.31
N GLN A 39 6.93 -0.64 10.40
CA GLN A 39 6.59 -0.21 9.04
C GLN A 39 5.88 -1.32 8.27
N LYS A 40 6.47 -2.53 8.23
CA LYS A 40 5.86 -3.72 7.60
C LYS A 40 4.46 -3.97 8.15
N LYS A 41 4.29 -3.95 9.47
CA LYS A 41 2.99 -4.16 10.13
C LYS A 41 1.97 -3.08 9.76
N THR A 42 2.41 -1.83 9.68
CA THR A 42 1.54 -0.69 9.30
C THR A 42 1.07 -0.81 7.87
N PHE A 43 1.98 -1.11 6.93
CA PHE A 43 1.65 -1.28 5.52
C PHE A 43 0.77 -2.50 5.29
N THR A 44 1.04 -3.62 5.98
CA THR A 44 0.23 -4.84 5.93
C THR A 44 -1.21 -4.57 6.38
N LYS A 45 -1.39 -3.86 7.52
CA LYS A 45 -2.73 -3.45 7.99
C LYS A 45 -3.44 -2.56 6.99
N TRP A 46 -2.74 -1.58 6.42
CA TRP A 46 -3.29 -0.68 5.43
C TRP A 46 -3.76 -1.44 4.18
N LEU A 47 -2.92 -2.33 3.65
CA LEU A 47 -3.21 -3.14 2.48
C LEU A 47 -4.42 -4.06 2.73
N ASN A 48 -4.47 -4.72 3.88
CA ASN A 48 -5.59 -5.58 4.29
C ASN A 48 -6.91 -4.82 4.47
N LYS A 49 -6.87 -3.54 4.91
CA LYS A 49 -8.07 -2.69 4.96
C LYS A 49 -8.74 -2.55 3.60
N HIS A 50 -7.95 -2.47 2.52
CA HIS A 50 -8.44 -2.36 1.16
C HIS A 50 -8.78 -3.74 0.56
N LEU A 51 -7.90 -4.73 0.70
CA LEU A 51 -8.09 -6.07 0.12
C LEU A 51 -9.30 -6.82 0.72
N LYS A 52 -9.68 -6.54 1.96
CA LYS A 52 -10.89 -7.11 2.56
C LYS A 52 -12.16 -6.83 1.74
N LYS A 53 -12.22 -5.71 1.00
CA LYS A 53 -13.36 -5.36 0.13
C LYS A 53 -13.55 -6.34 -1.04
N VAL A 54 -12.49 -7.05 -1.43
CA VAL A 54 -12.49 -8.06 -2.49
C VAL A 54 -12.14 -9.44 -1.94
N ASN A 55 -12.36 -9.66 -0.63
CA ASN A 55 -12.13 -10.91 0.08
C ASN A 55 -10.72 -11.50 -0.09
N ARG A 56 -9.70 -10.62 -0.11
CA ARG A 56 -8.28 -11.00 -0.13
C ARG A 56 -7.58 -10.60 1.17
N HIS A 57 -6.49 -11.30 1.49
CA HIS A 57 -5.69 -11.08 2.68
C HIS A 57 -4.20 -11.26 2.37
N VAL A 58 -3.36 -10.57 3.15
CA VAL A 58 -1.90 -10.68 3.15
C VAL A 58 -1.44 -10.90 4.59
N ASP A 59 -0.74 -11.99 4.83
CA ASP A 59 -0.11 -12.36 6.10
C ASP A 59 1.35 -11.92 6.12
N ASP A 60 2.11 -12.23 5.06
CA ASP A 60 3.46 -11.74 4.84
C ASP A 60 3.56 -10.86 3.59
N LEU A 61 3.79 -9.58 3.82
CA LEU A 61 3.96 -8.57 2.76
C LEU A 61 5.02 -8.92 1.71
N PHE A 62 6.08 -9.63 2.08
CA PHE A 62 7.19 -9.93 1.16
C PHE A 62 6.97 -11.22 0.37
N GLU A 63 6.05 -12.07 0.80
CA GLU A 63 5.70 -13.32 0.10
C GLU A 63 4.40 -13.16 -0.70
N ASP A 64 3.35 -12.62 -0.09
CA ASP A 64 2.00 -12.62 -0.65
C ASP A 64 1.80 -11.57 -1.74
N LEU A 65 2.78 -10.71 -2.00
CA LEU A 65 2.77 -9.75 -3.11
C LEU A 65 3.51 -10.25 -4.35
N ARG A 66 4.28 -11.34 -4.24
CA ARG A 66 5.22 -11.81 -5.28
C ARG A 66 4.52 -12.29 -6.54
N ASP A 67 3.30 -12.80 -6.43
CA ASP A 67 2.52 -13.27 -7.59
C ASP A 67 1.85 -12.13 -8.39
N GLY A 68 1.88 -10.90 -7.86
CA GLY A 68 1.28 -9.70 -8.43
C GLY A 68 -0.24 -9.61 -8.27
N HIS A 69 -0.95 -10.68 -7.89
CA HIS A 69 -2.41 -10.66 -7.86
C HIS A 69 -2.97 -9.73 -6.79
N ASN A 70 -2.34 -9.69 -5.61
CA ASN A 70 -2.73 -8.80 -4.52
C ASN A 70 -2.42 -7.33 -4.85
N LEU A 71 -1.33 -7.05 -5.59
CA LEU A 71 -1.03 -5.70 -6.09
C LEU A 71 -2.10 -5.23 -7.08
N ILE A 72 -2.46 -6.07 -8.05
CA ILE A 72 -3.50 -5.75 -9.02
C ILE A 72 -4.84 -5.50 -8.29
N SER A 73 -5.23 -6.39 -7.37
CA SER A 73 -6.47 -6.22 -6.58
C SER A 73 -6.48 -4.95 -5.75
N LEU A 74 -5.35 -4.59 -5.15
CA LEU A 74 -5.22 -3.35 -4.41
C LEU A 74 -5.45 -2.14 -5.33
N LEU A 75 -4.82 -2.12 -6.51
CA LEU A 75 -4.96 -1.03 -7.46
C LEU A 75 -6.40 -0.91 -7.98
N GLU A 76 -7.05 -2.02 -8.32
CA GLU A 76 -8.47 -2.04 -8.72
C GLU A 76 -9.37 -1.44 -7.63
N VAL A 77 -9.14 -1.80 -6.36
CA VAL A 77 -9.92 -1.28 -5.22
C VAL A 77 -9.67 0.22 -5.00
N LEU A 78 -8.46 0.70 -5.26
CA LEU A 78 -8.08 2.10 -5.04
C LEU A 78 -8.54 3.02 -6.19
N SER A 79 -8.46 2.54 -7.44
CA SER A 79 -8.79 3.31 -8.63
C SER A 79 -10.23 3.13 -9.09
N GLY A 80 -10.86 2.00 -8.79
CA GLY A 80 -12.15 1.59 -9.36
C GLY A 80 -12.06 1.04 -10.79
N GLU A 81 -10.86 0.86 -11.33
CA GLU A 81 -10.63 0.35 -12.69
C GLU A 81 -10.24 -1.12 -12.67
N LEU A 82 -10.69 -1.90 -13.65
CA LEU A 82 -10.30 -3.30 -13.81
C LEU A 82 -8.98 -3.42 -14.55
N LEU A 83 -8.09 -4.28 -14.07
CA LEU A 83 -6.79 -4.52 -14.66
C LEU A 83 -6.68 -5.95 -15.22
N PRO A 84 -5.91 -6.17 -16.31
CA PRO A 84 -5.68 -7.49 -16.85
C PRO A 84 -4.88 -8.36 -15.85
N ARG A 85 -5.13 -9.68 -15.89
CA ARG A 85 -4.48 -10.66 -15.01
C ARG A 85 -4.05 -11.87 -15.81
N GLU A 86 -2.76 -12.15 -15.80
CA GLU A 86 -2.24 -13.40 -16.33
C GLU A 86 -2.54 -14.55 -15.39
N ARG A 87 -3.02 -15.65 -15.98
CA ARG A 87 -3.34 -16.88 -15.26
C ARG A 87 -2.15 -17.83 -15.36
N GLY A 88 -1.66 -18.28 -14.22
CA GLY A 88 -0.60 -19.28 -14.15
C GLY A 88 0.24 -19.13 -12.90
N ARG A 89 1.05 -20.14 -12.61
CA ARG A 89 1.89 -20.20 -11.40
C ARG A 89 3.38 -20.08 -11.68
N MET A 90 3.79 -20.15 -12.95
CA MET A 90 5.20 -19.99 -13.33
C MET A 90 5.65 -18.54 -13.09
N ARG A 91 6.95 -18.37 -12.81
CA ARG A 91 7.58 -17.06 -12.60
C ARG A 91 7.28 -16.04 -13.70
N PHE A 92 7.20 -16.49 -14.95
CA PHE A 92 6.81 -15.64 -16.08
C PHE A 92 5.45 -14.94 -15.87
N HIS A 93 4.44 -15.66 -15.38
CA HIS A 93 3.12 -15.06 -15.10
C HIS A 93 3.17 -14.11 -13.91
N GLN A 94 3.97 -14.41 -12.88
CA GLN A 94 4.17 -13.53 -11.74
C GLN A 94 4.80 -12.20 -12.17
N LEU A 95 5.87 -12.27 -12.98
CA LEU A 95 6.51 -11.10 -13.57
C LEU A 95 5.54 -10.27 -14.39
N GLN A 96 4.71 -10.91 -15.22
CA GLN A 96 3.73 -10.21 -16.04
C GLN A 96 2.64 -9.54 -15.19
N ASN A 97 2.13 -10.21 -14.15
CA ASN A 97 1.15 -9.64 -13.23
C ASN A 97 1.73 -8.44 -12.45
N VAL A 98 2.96 -8.54 -11.97
CA VAL A 98 3.64 -7.41 -11.32
C VAL A 98 3.87 -6.28 -12.32
N GLN A 99 4.30 -6.59 -13.55
CA GLN A 99 4.51 -5.60 -14.61
C GLN A 99 3.23 -4.81 -14.91
N VAL A 100 2.08 -5.47 -15.00
CA VAL A 100 0.77 -4.80 -15.16
C VAL A 100 0.53 -3.78 -14.04
N ALA A 101 0.79 -4.14 -12.79
CA ALA A 101 0.63 -3.24 -11.66
C ALA A 101 1.60 -2.04 -11.73
N LEU A 102 2.86 -2.26 -12.11
CA LEU A 102 3.85 -1.18 -12.24
C LEU A 102 3.52 -0.24 -13.41
N ASP A 103 3.09 -0.77 -14.55
CA ASP A 103 2.73 0.05 -15.71
C ASP A 103 1.47 0.85 -15.48
N PHE A 104 0.50 0.30 -14.75
CA PHE A 104 -0.66 1.08 -14.29
C PHE A 104 -0.24 2.33 -13.50
N LEU A 105 0.72 2.19 -12.59
CA LEU A 105 1.24 3.31 -11.80
C LEU A 105 1.98 4.32 -12.71
N LYS A 106 2.83 3.85 -13.62
CA LYS A 106 3.54 4.72 -14.58
C LYS A 106 2.58 5.48 -15.49
N ASN A 107 1.52 4.85 -15.96
CA ASN A 107 0.49 5.46 -16.80
C ASN A 107 -0.28 6.58 -16.08
N ARG A 108 -0.26 6.59 -14.74
CA ARG A 108 -0.78 7.69 -13.90
C ARG A 108 0.29 8.69 -13.48
N ASN A 109 1.42 8.70 -14.19
CA ASN A 109 2.58 9.56 -13.96
C ASN A 109 3.21 9.40 -12.56
N ILE A 110 3.05 8.22 -11.94
CA ILE A 110 3.70 7.91 -10.66
C ILE A 110 5.12 7.46 -10.93
N ARG A 111 6.09 8.15 -10.32
CA ARG A 111 7.51 7.83 -10.48
C ARG A 111 7.89 6.62 -9.63
N LEU A 112 8.22 5.52 -10.29
CA LEU A 112 8.84 4.34 -9.68
C LEU A 112 10.36 4.40 -9.89
N VAL A 113 11.11 4.83 -8.88
CA VAL A 113 12.57 4.93 -8.96
C VAL A 113 13.18 3.58 -8.60
N ASN A 114 13.86 2.95 -9.56
CA ASN A 114 14.62 1.70 -9.38
C ASN A 114 13.79 0.52 -8.84
N ILE A 115 12.52 0.41 -9.25
CA ILE A 115 11.68 -0.76 -8.93
C ILE A 115 11.39 -1.49 -10.24
N ARG A 116 11.84 -2.75 -10.34
CA ARG A 116 11.57 -3.64 -11.46
C ARG A 116 10.64 -4.77 -11.01
N PRO A 117 9.94 -5.47 -11.94
CA PRO A 117 9.08 -6.58 -11.57
C PRO A 117 9.83 -7.71 -10.86
N GLU A 118 11.06 -8.00 -11.27
CA GLU A 118 11.90 -9.05 -10.68
C GLU A 118 12.12 -8.82 -9.20
N ASP A 119 12.35 -7.57 -8.79
CA ASP A 119 12.59 -7.20 -7.39
C ASP A 119 11.41 -7.57 -6.49
N ILE A 120 10.19 -7.44 -7.01
CA ILE A 120 8.96 -7.75 -6.28
C ILE A 120 8.69 -9.26 -6.31
N VAL A 121 8.88 -9.92 -7.46
CA VAL A 121 8.71 -11.38 -7.58
C VAL A 121 9.74 -12.14 -6.74
N ASP A 122 10.94 -11.56 -6.55
CA ASP A 122 11.98 -12.11 -5.67
C ASP A 122 11.78 -11.77 -4.18
N GLY A 123 10.77 -10.94 -3.86
CA GLY A 123 10.42 -10.59 -2.49
C GLY A 123 11.43 -9.64 -1.83
N ASN A 124 12.11 -8.77 -2.59
CA ASN A 124 13.05 -7.80 -2.03
C ASN A 124 12.34 -6.89 -1.02
N PRO A 125 12.64 -6.97 0.30
CA PRO A 125 11.87 -6.27 1.32
C PRO A 125 11.87 -4.75 1.15
N LYS A 126 13.05 -4.19 0.85
CA LYS A 126 13.24 -2.73 0.72
C LYS A 126 12.47 -2.16 -0.46
N LEU A 127 12.55 -2.83 -1.62
CA LEU A 127 11.86 -2.38 -2.83
C LEU A 127 10.35 -2.63 -2.74
N THR A 128 9.92 -3.72 -2.09
CA THR A 128 8.50 -3.98 -1.81
C THR A 128 7.89 -2.92 -0.89
N LEU A 129 8.57 -2.56 0.21
CA LEU A 129 8.14 -1.48 1.09
C LEU A 129 8.10 -0.14 0.34
N GLY A 130 9.11 0.14 -0.50
CA GLY A 130 9.15 1.32 -1.35
C GLY A 130 7.98 1.42 -2.32
N LEU A 131 7.60 0.30 -2.95
CA LEU A 131 6.44 0.24 -3.84
C LEU A 131 5.14 0.53 -3.10
N ILE A 132 4.90 -0.15 -1.97
CA ILE A 132 3.68 0.06 -1.17
C ILE A 132 3.61 1.49 -0.62
N TRP A 133 4.73 2.04 -0.17
CA TRP A 133 4.82 3.44 0.22
C TRP A 133 4.41 4.39 -0.91
N THR A 134 4.93 4.20 -2.12
CA THR A 134 4.57 5.02 -3.28
C THR A 134 3.08 4.93 -3.59
N ILE A 135 2.47 3.75 -3.51
CA ILE A 135 1.02 3.56 -3.71
C ILE A 135 0.23 4.29 -2.62
N ILE A 136 0.60 4.12 -1.35
CA ILE A 136 -0.03 4.81 -0.21
C ILE A 136 0.02 6.32 -0.40
N LEU A 137 1.20 6.85 -0.69
CA LEU A 137 1.43 8.28 -0.88
C LEU A 137 0.53 8.82 -1.98
N HIS A 138 0.48 8.16 -3.14
CA HIS A 138 -0.36 8.64 -4.23
C HIS A 138 -1.85 8.58 -3.88
N PHE A 139 -2.38 7.43 -3.47
CA PHE A 139 -3.83 7.26 -3.33
C PHE A 139 -4.40 7.86 -2.04
N GLN A 140 -3.68 7.86 -0.93
CA GLN A 140 -4.18 8.47 0.31
C GLN A 140 -3.96 9.98 0.35
N VAL A 141 -2.79 10.46 -0.10
CA VAL A 141 -2.47 11.88 0.00
C VAL A 141 -3.17 12.66 -1.11
N CYS A 142 -3.26 12.16 -2.35
CA CYS A 142 -4.10 12.80 -3.37
C CYS A 142 -5.58 12.75 -3.01
N SER A 143 -6.07 11.67 -2.38
CA SER A 143 -7.44 11.62 -1.86
C SER A 143 -7.65 12.62 -0.72
N LEU A 144 -6.69 12.82 0.18
CA LEU A 144 -6.79 13.83 1.23
C LEU A 144 -6.75 15.24 0.65
N TYR A 145 -5.85 15.55 -0.28
CA TYR A 145 -5.84 16.85 -0.96
C TYR A 145 -7.12 17.08 -1.75
N PHE A 146 -7.62 16.08 -2.48
CA PHE A 146 -8.91 16.18 -3.18
C PHE A 146 -10.06 16.32 -2.19
N THR A 147 -10.09 15.59 -1.08
CA THR A 147 -11.16 15.69 -0.08
C THR A 147 -11.10 17.01 0.68
N VAL A 148 -9.91 17.51 0.99
CA VAL A 148 -9.71 18.81 1.65
C VAL A 148 -10.02 19.94 0.66
N ILE A 149 -9.56 19.88 -0.59
CA ILE A 149 -9.92 20.82 -1.65
C ILE A 149 -11.42 20.74 -1.93
N CYS A 150 -12.04 19.56 -2.06
CA CYS A 150 -13.48 19.41 -2.21
C CYS A 150 -14.24 19.86 -0.98
N ALA A 151 -13.72 19.69 0.25
CA ALA A 151 -14.34 20.21 1.47
C ALA A 151 -14.22 21.74 1.56
N ILE A 152 -13.10 22.29 1.10
CA ILE A 152 -12.86 23.74 0.97
C ILE A 152 -13.75 24.30 -0.15
N LEU A 153 -13.84 23.66 -1.31
CA LEU A 153 -14.71 24.03 -2.42
C LEU A 153 -16.18 23.87 -2.04
N ARG A 154 -16.56 22.83 -1.28
CA ARG A 154 -17.91 22.66 -0.74
C ARG A 154 -18.22 23.70 0.35
N LYS A 155 -17.21 24.25 1.02
CA LYS A 155 -17.33 25.39 1.95
C LYS A 155 -17.29 26.76 1.25
N LEU A 156 -16.65 26.89 0.09
CA LEU A 156 -16.43 28.16 -0.61
C LEU A 156 -17.34 28.35 -1.83
N PHE A 157 -17.90 27.28 -2.41
CA PHE A 157 -18.79 27.30 -3.57
C PHE A 157 -19.88 26.22 -3.47
N ILE A 158 -21.05 26.65 -2.97
CA ILE A 158 -22.38 26.26 -3.47
C ILE A 158 -22.74 24.75 -3.39
N PHE A 159 -23.35 24.32 -2.27
CA PHE A 159 -24.21 23.12 -2.25
C PHE A 159 -25.71 23.45 -2.36
N ASP A 160 -26.08 24.72 -2.43
CA ASP A 160 -27.48 25.15 -2.59
C ASP A 160 -27.94 25.31 -4.06
N TYR A 161 -27.04 25.35 -5.05
CA TYR A 161 -27.43 25.61 -6.46
C TYR A 161 -27.74 24.37 -7.29
N LEU A 162 -27.37 23.16 -6.84
CA LEU A 162 -27.69 21.90 -7.54
C LEU A 162 -28.73 21.04 -6.82
N ASN A 163 -29.20 21.43 -5.63
CA ASN A 163 -30.38 20.85 -4.98
C ASN A 163 -31.55 21.85 -4.85
N GLY A 164 -31.38 23.08 -5.36
CA GLY A 164 -32.31 24.20 -5.18
C GLY A 164 -33.22 24.53 -6.38
N VAL A 165 -33.36 23.64 -7.37
CA VAL A 165 -34.35 23.81 -8.45
C VAL A 165 -35.05 22.49 -8.72
N ASN A 166 -36.10 22.23 -7.93
CA ASN A 166 -37.29 21.48 -8.33
C ASN A 166 -38.40 21.70 -7.29
N SER A 167 -38.79 22.97 -7.09
CA SER A 167 -40.12 23.27 -6.54
C SER A 167 -40.53 24.71 -6.82
N THR A 168 -40.86 25.00 -8.07
CA THR A 168 -41.76 26.12 -8.39
C THR A 168 -42.77 25.67 -9.46
N LYS A 169 -43.95 25.28 -8.96
CA LYS A 169 -45.28 25.68 -9.44
C LYS A 169 -45.53 25.69 -10.95
N ASN A 170 -46.45 24.84 -11.39
CA ASN A 170 -47.51 25.22 -12.34
C ASN A 170 -48.72 24.28 -12.19
N SER A 171 -49.72 24.75 -11.43
CA SER A 171 -51.13 24.46 -11.71
C SER A 171 -51.89 25.79 -11.60
N PRO A 172 -52.56 26.25 -12.66
CA PRO A 172 -53.26 27.53 -12.66
C PRO A 172 -54.73 27.41 -12.21
N VAL A 173 -55.14 28.41 -11.44
CA VAL A 173 -56.41 29.16 -11.54
C VAL A 173 -57.74 28.46 -11.17
N CYS A 174 -58.42 29.05 -10.19
CA CYS A 174 -59.85 28.88 -9.92
C CYS A 174 -60.72 29.68 -10.92
N SER A 175 -61.78 29.07 -11.46
CA SER A 175 -63.06 29.63 -11.98
C SER A 175 -63.91 28.39 -12.37
N ASN A 176 -65.16 28.14 -11.99
CA ASN A 176 -66.28 28.89 -11.43
C ASN A 176 -66.91 28.13 -10.25
#